data_AF-A0AAN7Q482-F1
#
_entry.id   AF-A0AAN7Q482-F1
#
_cell.length_a   1.000
_cell.length_b   1.000
_cell.length_c   1.000
_cell.angle_alpha   90.00
_cell.angle_beta   90.00
_cell.angle_gamma   90.00
#
_symmetry.space_group_name_H-M   'P 1'
#
loop_
_entity.id
_entity.type
_entity.pdbx_description
1 polymer ?
#
loop_
_entity_poly.entity_id
_entity_poly.type
_entity_poly.pdbx_seq_one_letter_code
_entity_poly.pdbx_strand_id
1 'polypeptide(L)' 'MRKVSKNIASYLKLPNPELFTGHCFRRSSATHLANRGCDLLTIKRHGGWKSSAVAERYVEASLPKRIELSEMLGS' A
#
# COMPACT_ATOMS: atom_id res chain seq x y z
N MET A 1 2.37 -18.90 -0.72
CA MET A 1 2.27 -17.53 -0.14
C MET A 1 2.59 -17.60 1.35
N ARG A 2 3.54 -16.81 1.88
CA ARG A 2 3.92 -16.85 3.31
C ARG A 2 2.72 -16.45 4.19
N LYS A 3 2.40 -17.23 5.22
CA LYS A 3 1.26 -17.01 6.15
C LYS A 3 1.58 -16.04 7.30
N VAL A 4 2.58 -15.18 7.14
CA VAL A 4 3.09 -14.29 8.20
C VAL A 4 1.98 -13.39 8.75
N SER A 5 1.20 -12.74 7.87
CA SER A 5 0.13 -11.84 8.28
C SER A 5 -0.98 -12.55 9.07
N LYS A 6 -1.39 -13.74 8.61
CA LYS A 6 -2.34 -14.61 9.35
C LYS A 6 -1.78 -15.00 10.72
N ASN A 7 -0.54 -15.47 10.78
CA ASN A 7 0.08 -15.88 12.05
C ASN A 7 0.18 -14.73 13.05
N ILE A 8 0.54 -13.52 12.58
CA ILE A 8 0.55 -12.31 13.41
C ILE A 8 -0.87 -12.00 13.89
N ALA A 9 -1.87 -12.02 13.01
CA ALA A 9 -3.26 -11.77 13.39
C ALA A 9 -3.79 -12.78 14.42
N SER A 10 -3.46 -14.06 14.27
CA SER A 10 -3.78 -15.11 15.24
C SER A 10 -3.08 -14.90 16.57
N TYR A 11 -1.77 -14.57 16.56
CA TYR A 11 -1.00 -14.26 17.76
C TYR A 11 -1.58 -13.07 18.53
N LEU A 12 -1.97 -12.01 17.80
CA LEU A 12 -2.59 -10.81 18.34
C LEU A 12 -4.09 -10.98 18.69
N LYS A 13 -4.66 -12.18 18.50
CA LYS A 13 -6.09 -12.50 18.73
C LYS A 13 -7.05 -11.56 17.98
N LEU A 14 -6.69 -11.13 16.78
CA LEU A 14 -7.56 -10.34 15.92
C LEU A 14 -8.70 -11.20 15.36
N PRO A 15 -9.90 -10.63 15.15
CA PRO A 15 -11.00 -11.34 14.52
C PRO A 15 -10.65 -11.74 13.08
N ASN A 16 -11.14 -12.90 12.65
CA ASN A 16 -11.03 -13.40 11.27
C ASN A 16 -9.58 -13.42 10.72
N PRO A 17 -8.61 -14.08 11.39
CA PRO A 17 -7.20 -14.10 10.96
C PRO A 17 -7.00 -14.69 9.55
N GLU A 18 -7.94 -15.50 9.07
CA GLU A 18 -7.95 -16.05 7.70
C GLU A 18 -8.01 -14.98 6.60
N LEU A 19 -8.56 -13.80 6.91
CA LEU A 19 -8.65 -12.68 5.97
C LEU A 19 -7.31 -11.95 5.79
N PHE A 20 -6.35 -12.16 6.71
CA PHE A 20 -5.02 -11.54 6.67
C PHE A 20 -4.10 -12.31 5.71
N THR A 21 -4.43 -12.23 4.43
CA THR A 21 -3.67 -12.87 3.36
C THR A 21 -2.42 -12.08 3.01
N GLY A 22 -1.44 -12.74 2.39
CA GLY A 22 -0.28 -12.06 1.80
C GLY A 22 -0.66 -11.04 0.72
N HIS A 23 -1.81 -11.21 0.05
CA HIS A 23 -2.32 -10.22 -0.90
C HIS A 23 -2.73 -8.93 -0.17
N CYS A 24 -3.53 -9.04 0.90
CA CYS A 24 -3.93 -7.90 1.71
C CYS A 24 -2.70 -7.16 2.26
N PHE A 25 -1.72 -7.91 2.80
CA PHE A 25 -0.48 -7.33 3.30
C PHE A 25 0.27 -6.52 2.24
N ARG A 26 0.44 -7.08 1.04
CA ARG A 26 1.14 -6.39 -0.06
C ARG A 26 0.42 -5.09 -0.45
N ARG A 27 -0.92 -5.10 -0.49
CA ARG A 27 -1.71 -3.90 -0.81
C ARG A 27 -1.62 -2.83 0.29
N SER A 28 -1.78 -3.23 1.55
CA SER A 28 -1.68 -2.31 2.69
C SER A 28 -0.29 -1.71 2.80
N SER A 29 0.76 -2.51 2.60
CA SER A 29 2.15 -2.05 2.63
C SER A 29 2.44 -1.03 1.52
N ALA A 30 1.99 -1.28 0.28
CA ALA A 30 2.13 -0.31 -0.81
C ALA A 30 1.36 1.00 -0.55
N THR A 31 0.16 0.91 0.02
CA THR A 31 -0.63 2.09 0.41
C THR A 31 0.09 2.91 1.48
N HIS A 32 0.67 2.24 2.47
CA HIS A 32 1.44 2.89 3.53
C HIS A 32 2.68 3.62 2.99
N LEU A 33 3.41 3.00 2.07
CA LEU A 33 4.56 3.64 1.40
C LEU A 33 4.12 4.87 0.60
N ALA A 34 3.03 4.78 -0.16
CA ALA A 34 2.51 5.91 -0.93
C ALA A 34 2.08 7.07 -0.03
N ASN A 35 1.40 6.80 1.09
CA ASN A 35 1.02 7.83 2.05
C ASN A 35 2.22 8.46 2.78
N ARG A 36 3.39 7.79 2.80
CA ARG A 36 4.66 8.38 3.26
C ARG A 36 5.38 9.19 2.18
N GLY A 37 4.79 9.35 0.99
CA GLY A 37 5.39 10.11 -0.11
C GLY A 37 6.50 9.36 -0.84
N CYS A 38 6.60 8.03 -0.71
CA CYS A 38 7.56 7.26 -1.50
C CYS A 38 7.26 7.37 -3.00
N ASP A 39 8.32 7.38 -3.81
CA ASP A 39 8.20 7.51 -5.26
C ASP A 39 7.66 6.22 -5.94
N LEU A 40 7.25 6.38 -7.19
CA LEU A 40 6.67 5.32 -8.00
C LEU A 40 7.59 4.11 -8.17
N LEU A 41 8.91 4.30 -8.35
CA LEU A 41 9.85 3.20 -8.55
C LEU A 41 10.06 2.42 -7.25
N THR A 42 10.11 3.11 -6.11
CA THR A 42 10.16 2.48 -4.79
C THR A 42 8.94 1.60 -4.56
N ILE A 43 7.73 2.11 -4.84
CA ILE A 43 6.48 1.36 -4.67
C ILE A 43 6.41 0.19 -5.66
N LYS A 44 6.80 0.41 -6.93
CA LYS A 44 6.86 -0.64 -7.97
C LYS A 44 7.79 -1.78 -7.59
N ARG A 45 8.98 -1.46 -7.09
CA ARG A 45 9.98 -2.43 -6.64
C ARG A 45 9.49 -3.18 -5.41
N HIS A 46 8.92 -2.48 -4.43
CA HIS A 46 8.35 -3.09 -3.23
C HIS A 46 7.24 -4.09 -3.56
N GLY A 47 6.34 -3.74 -4.47
CA GLY A 47 5.25 -4.60 -4.91
C GLY A 47 5.66 -5.72 -5.87
N GLY A 48 6.89 -5.69 -6.39
CA GLY A 48 7.39 -6.63 -7.39
C GLY A 48 6.65 -6.54 -8.73
N TRP A 49 6.14 -5.37 -9.11
CA TRP A 49 5.32 -5.20 -10.31
C TRP A 49 6.17 -4.90 -11.55
N LYS A 50 5.91 -5.62 -12.64
CA LYS A 50 6.56 -5.38 -13.94
C LYS A 50 6.08 -4.08 -14.58
N SER A 51 4.76 -3.85 -14.58
CA SER A 51 4.14 -2.61 -15.03
C SER A 51 4.05 -1.60 -13.88
N SER A 52 4.21 -0.31 -14.19
CA SER A 52 3.99 0.79 -13.25
C SER A 52 2.52 1.03 -12.95
N ALA A 53 1.59 0.60 -13.82
CA ALA A 53 0.16 0.86 -13.70
C ALA A 53 -0.44 0.41 -12.35
N VAL A 54 0.09 -0.65 -11.73
CA VAL A 54 -0.36 -1.08 -10.40
C VAL A 54 0.17 -0.17 -9.29
N ALA A 55 1.40 0.33 -9.43
CA ALA A 55 2.03 1.23 -8.47
C ALA A 55 1.44 2.65 -8.53
N GLU A 56 1.13 3.14 -9.74
CA GLU A 56 0.51 4.44 -10.00
C GLU A 56 -0.77 4.63 -9.16
N ARG A 57 -1.62 3.60 -9.13
CA ARG A 57 -2.87 3.61 -8.34
C ARG A 57 -2.66 3.88 -6.85
N TYR A 58 -1.55 3.46 -6.27
CA TYR A 58 -1.26 3.76 -4.85
C TYR A 58 -0.78 5.20 -4.67
N VAL A 59 0.03 5.71 -5.60
CA VAL A 59 0.52 7.10 -5.58
C VAL A 59 -0.64 8.08 -5.77
N GLU A 60 -1.52 7.82 -6.74
CA GLU A 60 -2.71 8.65 -7.02
C GLU A 60 -3.67 8.70 -5.84
N ALA A 61 -3.87 7.57 -5.16
CA ALA A 61 -4.75 7.48 -3.99
C ALA A 61 -4.12 8.05 -2.70
N SER A 62 -2.85 8.47 -2.73
CA SER A 62 -2.12 8.89 -1.54
C SER A 62 -2.55 10.27 -1.03
N LEU A 63 -2.53 10.44 0.30
CA LEU A 63 -2.83 11.73 0.93
C LEU A 63 -1.89 12.86 0.47
N PRO A 64 -0.55 12.65 0.38
CA PRO A 64 0.34 13.70 -0.09
C PRO A 64 0.00 14.17 -1.51
N LYS A 65 -0.28 13.24 -2.44
CA LYS A 65 -0.65 13.58 -3.82
C LYS A 65 -1.97 14.37 -3.87
N ARG A 66 -2.95 14.01 -3.03
CA ARG A 66 -4.22 14.75 -2.95
C ARG A 66 -4.06 16.16 -2.40
N ILE A 67 -3.20 16.36 -1.40
CA ILE A 67 -2.91 17.69 -0.83
C ILE A 67 -2.21 18.56 -1.87
N GLU A 68 -1.16 18.04 -2.51
CA GLU A 68 -0.42 18.72 -3.59
C GLU A 68 -1.36 19.20 -4.70
N LEU A 69 -2.25 18.34 -5.20
CA LEU A 69 -3.23 18.71 -6.23
C LEU A 69 -4.21 19.77 -5.75
N SER A 70 -4.62 19.72 -4.48
CA SER A 70 -5.52 20.72 -3.89
C SER A 70 -4.85 22.09 -3.81
N GLU A 71 -3.57 22.14 -3.47
CA GLU A 71 -2.79 23.38 -3.38
C GLU A 71 -2.57 24.00 -4.77
N MET A 72 -2.21 23.18 -5.77
CA MET A 72 -2.00 23.64 -7.15
C MET A 72 -3.26 24.22 -7.81
N LEU A 73 -4.45 23.72 -7.45
CA LEU A 73 -5.73 24.17 -8.00
C LEU A 73 -6.35 25.33 -7.21
N GLY A 74 -5.92 25.52 -5.95
CA GLY A 74 -6.40 26.58 -5.07
C GLY A 74 -5.64 27.91 -5.20
N SER A 75 -4.50 27.91 -5.89
CA SER A 75 -3.68 29.08 -6.24
C SER A 75 -4.05 29.65 -7.61
#